data_AF-A0A0B6AA24-F1
#
_entry.id   AF-A0A0B6AA24-F1
#
_cell.length_a   1.000
_cell.length_b   1.000
_cell.length_c   1.000
_cell.angle_alpha   90.00
_cell.angle_beta   90.00
_cell.angle_gamma   90.00
#
_symmetry.space_group_name_H-M   'P 1'
#
loop_
_entity.id
_entity.type
_entity.pdbx_description
1 polymer ?
#
loop_
_entity_poly.entity_id
_entity_poly.type
_entity_poly.pdbx_seq_one_letter_code
_entity_poly.pdbx_strand_id
1 'polypeptide(L)'
;MDNNFEDVEKELNVQLHPDIKAYFNSYWFLELAGTYNGYDLVLNSVVPGIELQDFKQETKLYKAAHHQLVNIPIGIESNGLLLVVDNESGEVKLEDYERKSFERISENLSGLIRGL
;
A
#
# COMPACT_ATOMS: atom_id res chain seq x y z
N MET A 1 14.18 16.20 8.90
CA MET A 1 14.40 16.12 7.45
C MET A 1 13.10 15.67 6.86
N ASP A 2 12.66 16.32 5.80
CA ASP A 2 11.26 16.39 5.39
C ASP A 2 10.69 14.99 5.09
N ASN A 3 9.76 14.55 5.93
CA ASN A 3 9.00 13.32 5.72
C ASN A 3 7.77 13.69 4.87
N ASN A 4 7.98 13.98 3.59
CA ASN A 4 6.89 14.23 2.66
C ASN A 4 6.95 13.25 1.47
N PHE A 5 5.84 13.16 0.74
CA PHE A 5 5.76 12.25 -0.40
C PHE A 5 6.68 12.68 -1.54
N GLU A 6 6.97 13.98 -1.70
CA GLU A 6 7.87 14.44 -2.75
C GLU A 6 9.27 13.84 -2.62
N ASP A 7 9.76 13.63 -1.40
CA ASP A 7 11.07 13.03 -1.16
C ASP A 7 11.08 11.52 -1.45
N VAL A 8 9.97 10.83 -1.16
CA VAL A 8 9.78 9.42 -1.54
C VAL A 8 9.73 9.27 -3.06
N GLU A 9 8.93 10.11 -3.71
CA GLU A 9 8.75 10.14 -5.17
C GLU A 9 10.09 10.41 -5.89
N LYS A 10 10.89 11.37 -5.39
CA LYS A 10 12.22 11.67 -5.94
C LYS A 10 13.22 10.53 -5.71
N GLU A 11 13.35 10.02 -4.48
CA GLU A 11 14.34 8.96 -4.18
C GLU A 11 14.04 7.68 -4.96
N LEU A 12 12.76 7.33 -5.07
CA LEU A 12 12.33 6.11 -5.72
C LEU A 12 12.02 6.31 -7.21
N ASN A 13 12.19 7.52 -7.76
CA ASN A 13 11.87 7.87 -9.14
C ASN A 13 10.50 7.32 -9.57
N VAL A 14 9.47 7.66 -8.80
CA VAL A 14 8.08 7.23 -8.96
C VAL A 14 7.15 8.41 -8.69
N GLN A 15 5.97 8.42 -9.29
CA GLN A 15 4.89 9.34 -8.91
C GLN A 15 3.81 8.50 -8.23
N LEU A 16 3.52 8.77 -6.96
CA LEU A 16 2.57 7.96 -6.19
C LEU A 16 1.14 8.33 -6.57
N HIS A 17 0.30 7.30 -6.73
CA HIS A 17 -1.13 7.48 -6.94
C HIS A 17 -1.75 8.35 -5.83
N PRO A 18 -2.65 9.31 -6.14
CA PRO A 18 -3.24 10.21 -5.16
C PRO A 18 -3.89 9.50 -3.97
N ASP A 19 -4.53 8.35 -4.19
CA ASP A 19 -5.19 7.58 -3.12
C ASP A 19 -4.21 7.09 -2.06
N ILE A 20 -2.98 6.73 -2.43
CA ILE A 20 -1.94 6.30 -1.48
C ILE A 20 -1.55 7.49 -0.59
N LYS A 21 -1.35 8.66 -1.21
CA LYS A 21 -1.05 9.89 -0.46
C LYS A 21 -2.22 10.31 0.42
N ALA A 22 -3.46 10.13 -0.03
CA ALA A 22 -4.64 10.42 0.76
C ALA A 22 -4.77 9.46 1.96
N TYR A 23 -4.46 8.17 1.76
CA TYR A 23 -4.46 7.16 2.81
C TYR A 23 -3.52 7.51 3.96
N PHE A 24 -2.24 7.79 3.65
CA PHE A 24 -1.25 8.16 4.66
C PHE A 24 -1.43 9.59 5.23
N ASN A 25 -2.27 10.43 4.62
CA ASN A 25 -2.68 11.73 5.18
C ASN A 25 -4.05 11.68 5.90
N SER A 26 -4.64 10.48 6.08
CA SER A 26 -5.94 10.31 6.74
C SER A 26 -5.85 10.38 8.27
N TYR A 27 -6.97 10.12 8.94
CA TYR A 27 -7.02 9.99 10.41
C TYR A 27 -6.00 8.97 10.92
N TRP A 28 -5.41 9.24 12.07
CA TRP A 28 -4.42 8.33 12.68
C TRP A 28 -5.08 7.05 13.17
N PHE A 29 -4.47 5.91 12.87
CA PHE A 29 -4.88 4.62 13.38
C PHE A 29 -3.67 3.70 13.58
N LEU A 30 -3.74 2.91 14.65
CA LEU A 30 -2.72 1.90 14.95
C LEU A 30 -2.93 0.62 14.14
N GLU A 31 -4.18 0.32 13.78
CA GLU A 31 -4.55 -0.87 13.04
C GLU A 31 -5.83 -0.57 12.24
N LEU A 32 -5.82 -0.97 10.97
CA LEU A 32 -7.01 -1.00 10.12
C LEU A 32 -7.08 -2.38 9.50
N ALA A 33 -7.85 -3.25 10.14
CA ALA A 33 -7.96 -4.66 9.79
C ALA A 33 -9.44 -5.08 9.71
N GLY A 34 -9.71 -6.07 8.87
CA GLY A 34 -11.07 -6.58 8.67
C GLY A 34 -11.12 -7.69 7.63
N THR A 35 -12.26 -8.37 7.55
CA THR A 35 -12.49 -9.41 6.54
C THR A 35 -13.18 -8.80 5.33
N TYR A 36 -12.58 -8.95 4.14
CA TYR A 36 -13.13 -8.44 2.89
C TYR A 36 -13.08 -9.53 1.81
N ASN A 37 -14.23 -9.86 1.21
CA ASN A 37 -14.36 -10.94 0.21
C ASN A 37 -13.75 -12.29 0.64
N GLY A 38 -13.74 -12.58 1.95
CA GLY A 38 -13.19 -13.81 2.50
C GLY A 38 -11.68 -13.77 2.81
N TYR A 39 -11.03 -12.62 2.61
CA TYR A 39 -9.64 -12.38 3.01
C TYR A 39 -9.57 -11.60 4.31
N ASP A 40 -8.67 -12.00 5.21
CA ASP A 40 -8.38 -11.26 6.44
C ASP A 40 -7.23 -10.29 6.17
N LEU A 41 -7.58 -9.01 6.03
CA LEU A 41 -6.68 -7.95 5.59
C LEU A 41 -6.24 -7.10 6.77
N VAL A 42 -4.98 -6.65 6.73
CA VAL A 42 -4.40 -5.68 7.66
C VAL A 42 -3.68 -4.63 6.84
N LEU A 43 -4.16 -3.39 6.88
CA LEU A 43 -3.51 -2.27 6.20
C LEU A 43 -2.45 -1.62 7.11
N ASN A 44 -1.43 -1.04 6.49
CA ASN A 44 -0.31 -0.39 7.17
C ASN A 44 -0.78 0.75 8.09
N SER A 45 -0.33 0.77 9.33
CA SER A 45 -0.71 1.80 10.29
C SER A 45 -0.32 3.22 9.83
N VAL A 46 -1.18 4.20 10.09
CA VAL A 46 -0.90 5.62 9.84
C VAL A 46 -0.72 6.32 11.19
N VAL A 47 0.54 6.39 11.64
CA VAL A 47 0.95 6.90 12.95
C VAL A 47 1.96 8.05 12.79
N PRO A 48 1.74 9.20 13.45
CA PRO A 48 2.56 10.40 13.25
C PRO A 48 4.06 10.19 13.40
N GLY A 49 4.80 10.61 12.37
CA GLY A 49 6.25 10.78 12.41
C GLY A 49 7.04 9.49 12.19
N ILE A 50 6.36 8.36 11.97
CA ILE A 50 6.97 7.04 11.77
C ILE A 50 6.43 6.40 10.48
N GLU A 51 5.14 6.55 10.20
CA GLU A 51 4.43 5.94 9.07
C GLU A 51 5.10 6.16 7.72
N LEU A 52 5.56 7.38 7.43
CA LEU A 52 6.13 7.67 6.12
C LEU A 52 7.54 7.08 5.96
N GLN A 53 8.29 6.96 7.05
CA GLN A 53 9.61 6.34 7.04
C GLN A 53 9.50 4.83 6.80
N ASP A 54 8.55 4.19 7.48
CA ASP A 54 8.27 2.77 7.29
C ASP A 54 7.75 2.51 5.88
N PHE A 55 6.77 3.28 5.41
CA PHE A 55 6.27 3.23 4.03
C PHE A 55 7.39 3.38 3.00
N LYS A 56 8.28 4.36 3.19
CA LYS A 56 9.42 4.58 2.29
C LYS A 56 10.36 3.38 2.27
N GLN A 57 10.68 2.82 3.43
CA GLN A 57 11.57 1.67 3.55
C GLN A 57 10.93 0.42 2.91
N GLU A 58 9.66 0.15 3.15
CA GLU A 58 8.91 -0.95 2.55
C GLU A 58 8.84 -0.82 1.02
N THR A 59 8.48 0.37 0.52
CA THR A 59 8.40 0.64 -0.93
C THR A 59 9.76 0.48 -1.61
N LYS A 60 10.86 0.84 -0.91
CA LYS A 60 12.23 0.63 -1.41
C LYS A 60 12.59 -0.85 -1.53
N LEU A 61 12.23 -1.65 -0.52
CA LEU A 61 12.44 -3.11 -0.55
C LEU A 61 11.60 -3.75 -1.66
N TYR A 62 10.35 -3.34 -1.80
CA TYR A 62 9.46 -3.78 -2.86
C TYR A 62 10.04 -3.45 -4.24
N LYS A 63 10.50 -2.21 -4.46
CA LYS A 63 11.18 -1.83 -5.71
C LYS A 63 12.40 -2.69 -5.99
N ALA A 64 13.19 -3.04 -4.98
CA ALA A 64 14.35 -3.91 -5.16
C ALA A 64 13.97 -5.33 -5.60
N ALA A 65 12.84 -5.85 -5.12
CA ALA A 65 12.31 -7.16 -5.52
C ALA A 65 11.65 -7.16 -6.91
N HIS A 66 10.99 -6.06 -7.29
CA HIS A 66 10.17 -5.96 -8.52
C HIS A 66 10.80 -5.15 -9.65
N HIS A 67 11.94 -4.49 -9.42
CA HIS A 67 12.64 -3.54 -10.31
C HIS A 67 11.86 -2.25 -10.64
N GLN A 68 10.53 -2.31 -10.67
CA GLN A 68 9.63 -1.18 -10.96
C GLN A 68 8.50 -1.10 -9.92
N LEU A 69 7.98 0.11 -9.73
CA LEU A 69 6.86 0.39 -8.82
C LEU A 69 5.56 0.54 -9.60
N VAL A 70 5.18 -0.52 -10.33
CA VAL A 70 3.85 -0.61 -10.95
C VAL A 70 2.77 -0.74 -9.88
N ASN A 71 3.09 -1.43 -8.77
CA ASN A 71 2.26 -1.47 -7.58
C ASN A 71 3.00 -0.91 -6.38
N ILE A 72 2.24 -0.48 -5.38
CA ILE A 72 2.74 0.03 -4.11
C ILE A 72 2.14 -0.79 -2.97
N PRO A 73 2.95 -1.38 -2.08
CA PRO A 73 2.43 -2.11 -0.91
C PRO A 73 1.77 -1.16 0.09
N ILE A 74 0.65 -1.59 0.64
CA ILE A 74 -0.16 -0.84 1.62
C ILE A 74 -0.63 -1.68 2.81
N GLY A 75 -0.26 -2.96 2.85
CA GLY A 75 -0.71 -3.90 3.85
C GLY A 75 -0.42 -5.34 3.48
N ILE A 76 -1.02 -6.24 4.23
CA ILE A 76 -0.89 -7.68 4.06
C ILE A 76 -2.25 -8.36 4.22
N GLU A 77 -2.36 -9.54 3.62
CA GLU A 77 -3.38 -10.52 3.96
C GLU A 77 -2.75 -11.58 4.88
N SER A 78 -3.56 -12.14 5.78
CA SER A 78 -3.10 -12.99 6.90
C SER A 78 -2.38 -14.27 6.47
N ASN A 79 -2.59 -14.77 5.25
CA ASN A 79 -1.87 -15.92 4.68
C ASN A 79 -0.61 -15.52 3.90
N GLY A 80 -0.17 -14.26 4.00
CA GLY A 80 1.12 -13.79 3.50
C GLY A 80 1.08 -13.18 2.10
N LEU A 81 -0.10 -12.95 1.53
CA LEU A 81 -0.22 -12.15 0.30
C LEU A 81 0.02 -10.68 0.62
N LEU A 82 0.61 -9.95 -0.32
CA LEU A 82 0.77 -8.50 -0.18
C LEU A 82 -0.50 -7.81 -0.66
N LEU A 83 -0.98 -6.86 0.13
CA LEU A 83 -2.02 -5.95 -0.30
C LEU A 83 -1.35 -4.75 -0.99
N VAL A 84 -1.64 -4.56 -2.27
CA VAL A 84 -0.98 -3.54 -3.10
C VAL A 84 -1.98 -2.68 -3.84
N VAL A 85 -1.59 -1.46 -4.16
CA VAL A 85 -2.34 -0.52 -5.02
C VAL A 85 -1.62 -0.42 -6.36
N ASP A 86 -2.37 -0.60 -7.44
CA ASP A 86 -1.91 -0.26 -8.78
C ASP A 86 -1.61 1.24 -8.86
N ASN A 87 -0.37 1.59 -9.17
CA ASN A 87 0.09 2.97 -9.08
C ASN A 87 -0.42 3.85 -10.24
N GLU A 88 -0.99 3.24 -11.29
CA GLU A 88 -1.62 3.94 -12.41
C GLU A 88 -3.14 4.04 -12.24
N SER A 89 -3.81 2.91 -11.98
CA SER A 89 -5.28 2.85 -11.92
C SER A 89 -5.88 3.12 -10.55
N GLY A 90 -5.10 2.94 -9.48
CA GLY A 90 -5.60 2.99 -8.10
C GLY A 90 -6.31 1.71 -7.63
N GLU A 91 -6.43 0.69 -8.48
CA GLU A 91 -7.05 -0.59 -8.13
C GLU A 91 -6.29 -1.28 -6.99
N VAL A 92 -7.04 -1.90 -6.07
CA VAL A 92 -6.43 -2.68 -4.97
C VAL A 92 -6.37 -4.14 -5.35
N LYS A 93 -5.19 -4.73 -5.21
CA LYS A 93 -4.88 -6.11 -5.57
C LYS A 93 -4.23 -6.85 -4.42
N LEU A 94 -4.44 -8.16 -4.36
CA LEU A 94 -3.60 -9.09 -3.62
C LEU A 94 -2.52 -9.62 -4.55
N GLU A 95 -1.27 -9.59 -4.09
CA GLU A 95 -0.14 -10.14 -4.80
C GLU A 95 0.35 -11.43 -4.12
N ASP A 96 0.41 -12.48 -4.93
CA ASP A 96 1.16 -13.70 -4.61
C ASP A 96 2.51 -13.63 -5.34
N TYR A 97 3.56 -13.25 -4.59
CA TYR A 97 4.91 -13.10 -5.13
C TYR A 97 5.45 -14.40 -5.72
N GLU A 98 5.21 -15.53 -5.04
CA GLU A 98 5.71 -16.85 -5.43
C GLU A 98 5.04 -17.32 -6.73
N ARG A 99 3.74 -17.09 -6.87
CA ARG A 99 2.96 -17.46 -8.06
C ARG A 99 3.00 -16.41 -9.17
N LYS A 100 3.58 -15.23 -8.91
CA LYS A 100 3.63 -14.08 -9.83
C LYS A 100 2.23 -13.69 -10.32
N SER A 101 1.26 -13.70 -9.43
CA SER A 101 -0.14 -13.44 -9.75
C SER A 101 -0.71 -12.30 -8.91
N PHE A 102 -1.63 -11.57 -9.53
CA PHE A 102 -2.40 -10.53 -8.88
C PHE A 102 -3.88 -10.86 -8.96
N GLU A 103 -4.58 -10.71 -7.85
CA GLU A 103 -6.04 -10.77 -7.78
C GLU A 103 -6.57 -9.39 -7.43
N ARG A 104 -7.42 -8.84 -8.29
CA ARG A 104 -8.08 -7.57 -7.99
C ARG A 104 -9.17 -7.81 -6.94
N ILE A 105 -9.12 -7.06 -5.84
CA ILE A 105 -10.12 -7.17 -4.76
C ILE A 105 -11.01 -5.93 -4.64
N SER A 106 -10.54 -4.73 -4.99
CA SER A 106 -11.35 -3.51 -4.95
C SER A 106 -10.98 -2.56 -6.10
N GLU A 107 -11.94 -1.72 -6.49
CA GLU A 107 -11.72 -0.65 -7.49
C GLU A 107 -10.76 0.44 -6.98
N ASN A 108 -10.73 0.68 -5.67
CA ASN A 108 -9.86 1.67 -5.03
C ASN A 108 -9.77 1.47 -3.52
N LEU A 109 -8.82 2.17 -2.90
CA LEU A 109 -8.56 2.16 -1.46
C LEU A 109 -9.79 2.56 -0.64
N SER A 110 -10.49 3.62 -1.04
CA SER A 110 -11.69 4.11 -0.33
C SER A 110 -12.80 3.06 -0.32
N GLY A 111 -13.01 2.37 -1.45
CA GLY A 111 -13.97 1.28 -1.57
C GLY A 111 -13.60 0.08 -0.71
N LEU A 112 -12.31 -0.26 -0.60
CA LEU A 112 -11.84 -1.32 0.28
C LEU A 112 -12.11 -0.95 1.74
N ILE A 113 -11.64 0.22 2.18
CA ILE A 113 -11.72 0.67 3.57
C ILE A 113 -13.17 0.76 4.07
N ARG A 114 -14.11 1.16 3.21
CA ARG A 114 -15.54 1.19 3.54
C ARG A 114 -16.17 -0.18 3.71
N GLY A 115 -15.55 -1.23 3.16
CA GLY A 115 -16.04 -2.60 3.20
C GLY A 115 -15.34 -3.48 4.24
N LEU A 116 -14.28 -2.98 4.88
CA LEU A 116 -13.65 -3.61 6.06
C LEU A 116 -14.55 -3.41 7.29
#